data_AF-A0A150UTS0-F1
#
_entry.id   AF-A0A150UTS0-F1
#
_cell.length_a   1.000
_cell.length_b   1.000
_cell.length_c   1.000
_cell.angle_alpha   90.00
_cell.angle_beta   90.00
_cell.angle_gamma   90.00
#
_symmetry.space_group_name_H-M   'P 1'
#
loop_
_entity.id
_entity.type
_entity.pdbx_description
1 polymer ?
#
loop_
_entity_poly.entity_id
_entity_poly.type
_entity_poly.pdbx_seq_one_letter_code
_entity_poly.pdbx_strand_id
1 'polypeptide(L)'
;MNSAGLAVTANSPMSSEDYVPISYIDRDGIYHEISPKMVFPLMLARRVFLQYRLFSEGLVAINAFPRHVSGNLHVATGDGFGIALEASPNRIYKVYGDIDDNCVIHTNHRPIWVSLRVYDVDDRSPGGSSWFRWQQVEKRIQKYRHGNFTPEFIKLVFLDHSNYPESVCSHPNFNQKNPPDNALTGYTSRRRLTVAFVMYDLTEKTITCCKGGPCSGVMQKLNLIDVYRNALVLHVTISIES
;
A
#
# COMPACT_ATOMS: atom_id res chain seq x y z
N MET A 1 3.99 12.44 1.68
CA MET A 1 3.68 13.60 0.82
C MET A 1 4.84 14.60 0.80
N ASN A 2 4.85 15.57 -0.11
CA ASN A 2 5.85 16.65 -0.18
C ASN A 2 5.18 18.03 -0.33
N SER A 3 5.99 19.10 -0.31
CA SER A 3 5.49 20.49 -0.40
C SER A 3 4.90 20.88 -1.76
N ALA A 4 5.16 20.08 -2.80
CA ALA A 4 4.55 20.23 -4.12
C ALA A 4 3.15 19.61 -4.20
N GLY A 5 2.59 19.11 -3.08
CA GLY A 5 1.26 18.50 -3.08
C GLY A 5 1.25 17.07 -3.62
N LEU A 6 2.41 16.40 -3.73
CA LEU A 6 2.48 15.00 -4.16
C LEU A 6 2.46 14.06 -2.95
N ALA A 7 1.79 12.92 -3.07
CA ALA A 7 1.83 11.85 -2.08
C ALA A 7 2.09 10.49 -2.69
N VAL A 8 2.67 9.62 -1.87
CA VAL A 8 2.85 8.21 -2.17
C VAL A 8 2.56 7.36 -0.94
N THR A 9 1.76 6.31 -1.08
CA THR A 9 1.61 5.22 -0.11
C THR A 9 1.92 3.89 -0.79
N ALA A 10 2.06 2.82 0.00
CA ALA A 10 2.39 1.53 -0.57
C ALA A 10 1.77 0.36 0.20
N ASN A 11 1.43 -0.66 -0.58
CA ASN A 11 1.01 -1.96 -0.11
C ASN A 11 2.02 -3.02 -0.59
N SER A 12 2.02 -4.18 0.08
CA SER A 12 3.02 -5.22 -0.10
C SER A 12 2.44 -6.51 -0.71
N PRO A 13 1.97 -6.47 -1.97
CA PRO A 13 1.66 -7.69 -2.70
C PRO A 13 2.92 -8.44 -3.12
N MET A 14 2.82 -9.76 -3.23
CA MET A 14 3.91 -10.64 -3.70
C MET A 14 3.57 -11.22 -5.07
N SER A 15 4.57 -11.38 -5.93
CA SER A 15 4.37 -12.00 -7.25
C SER A 15 5.35 -13.14 -7.52
N SER A 16 5.05 -13.98 -8.53
CA SER A 16 6.00 -14.98 -9.01
C SER A 16 7.24 -14.41 -9.70
N GLU A 17 7.25 -13.12 -10.06
CA GLU A 17 8.41 -12.45 -10.65
C GLU A 17 9.43 -11.95 -9.62
N ASP A 18 9.08 -11.96 -8.33
CA ASP A 18 9.97 -11.52 -7.25
C ASP A 18 11.19 -12.45 -7.14
N TYR A 19 12.38 -11.87 -6.99
CA TYR A 19 13.62 -12.65 -6.98
C TYR A 19 14.66 -12.08 -6.01
N VAL A 20 15.60 -12.92 -5.60
CA VAL A 20 16.79 -12.52 -4.84
C VAL A 20 17.88 -12.12 -5.84
N PRO A 21 18.40 -10.88 -5.81
CA PRO A 21 19.29 -10.37 -6.85
C PRO A 21 20.76 -10.77 -6.66
N ILE A 22 21.04 -11.68 -5.74
CA ILE A 22 22.36 -12.21 -5.39
C ILE A 22 22.24 -13.72 -5.16
N SER A 23 23.36 -14.44 -5.23
CA SER A 23 23.36 -15.88 -4.94
C SER A 23 22.93 -16.16 -3.51
N TYR A 24 22.14 -17.20 -3.29
CA TYR A 24 21.56 -17.53 -1.98
C TYR A 24 21.37 -19.03 -1.80
N ILE A 25 21.16 -19.45 -0.54
CA ILE A 25 20.73 -20.81 -0.20
C ILE A 25 19.26 -20.73 0.19
N ASP A 26 18.42 -21.56 -0.40
CA ASP A 26 16.99 -21.60 -0.08
C ASP A 26 16.69 -22.38 1.21
N ARG A 27 15.40 -22.54 1.52
CA ARG A 27 14.94 -23.24 2.74
C ARG A 27 15.27 -24.73 2.73
N ASP A 28 15.48 -25.32 1.56
CA ASP A 28 15.80 -26.73 1.38
C ASP A 28 17.32 -26.97 1.33
N GLY A 29 18.13 -25.92 1.53
CA GLY A 29 19.58 -25.99 1.52
C GLY A 29 20.19 -25.99 0.12
N ILE A 30 19.41 -25.73 -0.92
CA ILE A 30 19.89 -25.70 -2.31
C ILE A 30 20.54 -24.33 -2.57
N TYR A 31 21.77 -24.36 -3.09
CA TYR A 31 22.47 -23.16 -3.52
C TYR A 31 22.00 -22.73 -4.91
N HIS A 32 21.56 -21.49 -5.01
CA HIS A 32 21.17 -20.83 -6.25
C HIS A 32 22.24 -19.82 -6.64
N GLU A 33 22.99 -20.13 -7.70
CA GLU A 33 23.95 -19.21 -8.29
C GLU A 33 23.22 -18.18 -9.16
N ILE A 34 23.34 -16.90 -8.79
CA ILE A 34 22.68 -15.77 -9.46
C ILE A 34 23.74 -14.75 -9.85
N SER A 35 23.76 -14.37 -11.12
CA SER A 35 24.53 -13.22 -11.59
C SER A 35 23.95 -11.93 -10.98
N PRO A 36 24.72 -11.18 -10.17
CA PRO A 36 24.19 -10.03 -9.45
C PRO A 36 23.59 -8.98 -10.37
N LYS A 37 22.35 -8.56 -10.09
CA LYS A 37 21.69 -7.45 -10.80
C LYS A 37 21.65 -6.20 -9.92
N MET A 38 22.05 -5.06 -10.47
CA MET A 38 21.93 -3.78 -9.78
C MET A 38 20.47 -3.35 -9.72
N VAL A 39 19.90 -3.46 -8.53
CA VAL A 39 18.51 -3.12 -8.23
C VAL A 39 18.45 -2.36 -6.91
N PHE A 40 17.39 -1.58 -6.72
CA PHE A 40 17.14 -0.89 -5.46
C PHE A 40 16.00 -1.55 -4.67
N PRO A 41 15.99 -1.41 -3.34
CA PRO A 41 14.82 -1.70 -2.54
C PRO A 41 13.62 -0.87 -3.02
N LEU A 42 12.48 -1.52 -3.29
CA LEU A 42 11.28 -0.84 -3.81
C LEU A 42 10.81 0.31 -2.89
N MET A 43 11.07 0.20 -1.59
CA MET A 43 10.74 1.25 -0.62
C MET A 43 11.41 2.60 -0.94
N LEU A 44 12.57 2.60 -1.61
CA LEU A 44 13.24 3.82 -2.06
C LEU A 44 12.51 4.51 -3.21
N ALA A 45 11.74 3.79 -4.03
CA ALA A 45 10.96 4.38 -5.13
C ALA A 45 10.00 5.47 -4.61
N ARG A 46 9.45 5.28 -3.40
CA ARG A 46 8.61 6.28 -2.71
C ARG A 46 9.37 7.56 -2.40
N ARG A 47 10.59 7.43 -1.90
CA ARG A 47 11.44 8.59 -1.62
C ARG A 47 11.83 9.31 -2.90
N VAL A 48 12.15 8.56 -3.95
CA VAL A 48 12.45 9.08 -5.29
C VAL A 48 11.26 9.87 -5.84
N PHE A 49 10.06 9.30 -5.83
CA PHE A 49 8.84 10.00 -6.27
C PHE A 49 8.63 11.33 -5.52
N LEU A 50 8.81 11.33 -4.20
CA LEU A 50 8.65 12.53 -3.38
C LEU A 50 9.74 13.60 -3.57
N GLN A 51 10.80 13.33 -4.34
CA GLN A 51 11.77 14.38 -4.74
C GLN A 51 11.23 15.26 -5.88
N TYR A 52 10.27 14.76 -6.66
CA TYR A 52 9.75 15.50 -7.82
C TYR A 52 8.73 16.55 -7.40
N ARG A 53 8.63 17.60 -8.21
CA ARG A 53 7.59 18.63 -8.09
C ARG A 53 6.43 18.38 -9.05
N LEU A 54 6.73 17.82 -10.23
CA LEU A 54 5.74 17.46 -11.24
C LEU A 54 5.37 15.98 -11.10
N PHE A 55 4.06 15.72 -11.02
CA PHE A 55 3.53 14.38 -10.85
C PHE A 55 3.95 13.42 -11.98
N SER A 56 3.90 13.90 -13.23
CA SER A 56 4.28 13.12 -14.42
C SER A 56 5.76 12.70 -14.42
N GLU A 57 6.67 13.58 -14.01
CA GLU A 57 8.09 13.25 -13.87
C GLU A 57 8.32 12.17 -12.80
N GLY A 58 7.61 12.29 -11.68
CA GLY A 58 7.60 11.27 -10.64
C GLY A 58 7.14 9.90 -11.17
N LEU A 59 6.11 9.87 -12.03
CA LEU A 59 5.64 8.63 -12.66
C LEU A 59 6.70 8.02 -13.60
N VAL A 60 7.38 8.84 -14.40
CA VAL A 60 8.49 8.38 -15.26
C VAL A 60 9.58 7.76 -14.40
N ALA A 61 9.93 8.40 -13.28
CA ALA A 61 10.95 7.90 -12.36
C ALA A 61 10.55 6.56 -11.72
N ILE A 62 9.30 6.40 -11.27
CA ILE A 62 8.80 5.11 -10.76
C ILE A 62 8.83 4.04 -11.87
N ASN A 63 8.40 4.38 -13.09
CA ASN A 63 8.37 3.44 -14.21
C ASN A 63 9.77 2.86 -14.49
N ALA A 64 10.78 3.71 -14.53
CA ALA A 64 12.18 3.34 -14.77
C ALA A 64 12.92 2.78 -13.53
N PHE A 65 12.30 2.81 -12.34
CA PHE A 65 12.98 2.42 -11.10
C PHE A 65 13.32 0.92 -11.07
N PRO A 66 14.61 0.53 -10.99
CA PRO A 66 15.00 -0.88 -10.99
C PRO A 66 14.65 -1.53 -9.65
N ARG A 67 13.96 -2.67 -9.71
CA ARG A 67 13.41 -3.37 -8.53
C ARG A 67 13.51 -4.89 -8.71
N HIS A 68 13.57 -5.59 -7.59
CA HIS A 68 13.67 -7.06 -7.51
C HIS A 68 12.48 -7.69 -6.77
N VAL A 69 11.66 -6.86 -6.13
CA VAL A 69 10.44 -7.26 -5.43
C VAL A 69 9.27 -6.45 -5.94
N SER A 70 8.11 -7.07 -5.86
CA SER A 70 6.83 -6.48 -6.13
C SER A 70 6.40 -5.51 -5.06
N GLY A 71 5.57 -4.57 -5.46
CA GLY A 71 4.81 -3.74 -4.55
C GLY A 71 3.77 -2.93 -5.30
N ASN A 72 2.83 -2.39 -4.55
CA ASN A 72 1.84 -1.50 -5.09
C ASN A 72 2.12 -0.09 -4.54
N LEU A 73 2.24 0.90 -5.42
CA LEU A 73 2.51 2.29 -5.08
C LEU A 73 1.31 3.14 -5.46
N HIS A 74 0.67 3.76 -4.49
CA HIS A 74 -0.42 4.70 -4.72
C HIS A 74 0.16 6.08 -4.77
N VAL A 75 -0.01 6.78 -5.89
CA VAL A 75 0.50 8.14 -6.04
C VAL A 75 -0.64 9.08 -6.37
N ALA A 76 -0.63 10.25 -5.73
CA ALA A 76 -1.66 11.28 -5.91
C ALA A 76 -1.06 12.69 -5.90
N THR A 77 -1.79 13.64 -6.48
CA THR A 77 -1.49 15.08 -6.48
C THR A 77 -2.66 15.88 -5.87
N GLY A 78 -2.35 17.06 -5.34
CA GLY A 78 -3.34 18.04 -4.87
C GLY A 78 -4.28 18.55 -5.97
N ASP A 79 -3.97 18.30 -7.25
CA ASP A 79 -4.83 18.64 -8.39
C ASP A 79 -6.02 17.66 -8.57
N GLY A 80 -6.22 16.72 -7.63
CA GLY A 80 -7.35 15.78 -7.66
C GLY A 80 -7.13 14.53 -8.51
N PHE A 81 -5.88 14.23 -8.89
CA PHE A 81 -5.55 13.02 -9.64
C PHE A 81 -4.79 12.01 -8.77
N GLY A 82 -5.16 10.73 -8.89
CA GLY A 82 -4.50 9.62 -8.20
C GLY A 82 -4.54 8.33 -9.02
N ILE A 83 -3.52 7.49 -8.84
CA ILE A 83 -3.37 6.21 -9.52
C ILE A 83 -2.65 5.21 -8.62
N ALA A 84 -3.00 3.94 -8.73
CA ALA A 84 -2.27 2.85 -8.12
C ALA A 84 -1.37 2.15 -9.16
N LEU A 85 -0.10 1.99 -8.82
CA LEU A 85 0.91 1.37 -9.67
C LEU A 85 1.27 0.02 -9.09
N GLU A 86 0.79 -1.03 -9.71
CA GLU A 86 1.09 -2.40 -9.39
C GLU A 86 2.40 -2.83 -10.06
N ALA A 87 3.51 -2.58 -9.37
CA ALA A 87 4.85 -2.81 -9.86
C ALA A 87 5.35 -4.22 -9.50
N SER A 88 5.85 -4.95 -10.49
CA SER A 88 6.70 -6.11 -10.31
C SER A 88 8.10 -5.79 -10.85
N PRO A 89 9.08 -6.71 -10.76
CA PRO A 89 10.41 -6.48 -11.31
C PRO A 89 10.42 -6.14 -12.80
N ASN A 90 9.54 -6.76 -13.59
CA ASN A 90 9.57 -6.63 -15.05
C ASN A 90 8.53 -5.65 -15.61
N ARG A 91 7.49 -5.32 -14.85
CA ARG A 91 6.32 -4.59 -15.38
C ARG A 91 5.64 -3.73 -14.32
N ILE A 92 4.88 -2.73 -14.77
CA ILE A 92 4.00 -1.94 -13.92
C ILE A 92 2.61 -1.92 -14.55
N TYR A 93 1.60 -2.33 -13.79
CA TYR A 93 0.21 -2.13 -14.15
C TYR A 93 -0.33 -0.86 -13.52
N LYS A 94 -1.11 -0.14 -14.32
CA LYS A 94 -1.71 1.14 -13.96
C LYS A 94 -3.17 0.89 -13.61
N VAL A 95 -3.51 1.07 -12.35
CA VAL A 95 -4.86 0.90 -11.83
C VAL A 95 -5.46 2.27 -11.59
N TYR A 96 -6.46 2.59 -12.40
CA TYR A 96 -7.24 3.83 -12.30
C TYR A 96 -8.53 3.56 -11.52
N GLY A 97 -9.03 4.60 -10.87
CA GLY A 97 -10.38 4.60 -10.32
C GLY A 97 -11.42 4.67 -11.43
N ASP A 98 -12.66 4.32 -11.12
CA ASP A 98 -13.78 4.66 -11.98
C ASP A 98 -13.89 6.18 -12.06
N ILE A 99 -14.19 6.70 -13.26
CA ILE A 99 -14.29 8.14 -13.52
C ILE A 99 -15.36 8.76 -12.62
N ASP A 100 -16.43 8.00 -12.35
CA ASP A 100 -17.55 8.45 -11.52
C ASP A 100 -17.26 8.37 -10.01
N ASP A 101 -16.32 7.53 -9.59
CA ASP A 101 -16.07 7.23 -8.17
C ASP A 101 -15.07 8.19 -7.50
N ASN A 102 -14.30 8.93 -8.29
CA ASN A 102 -13.26 9.85 -7.82
C ASN A 102 -12.32 9.26 -6.73
N CYS A 103 -12.12 7.93 -6.75
CA CYS A 103 -11.33 7.25 -5.75
C CYS A 103 -10.59 6.04 -6.33
N VAL A 104 -9.44 5.74 -5.75
CA VAL A 104 -8.66 4.52 -6.04
C VAL A 104 -8.46 3.78 -4.73
N ILE A 105 -9.02 2.59 -4.64
CA ILE A 105 -8.94 1.72 -3.46
C ILE A 105 -7.89 0.65 -3.74
N HIS A 106 -7.16 0.21 -2.70
CA HIS A 106 -6.30 -0.97 -2.78
C HIS A 106 -6.04 -1.62 -1.43
N THR A 107 -5.62 -2.88 -1.48
CA THR A 107 -5.27 -3.68 -0.31
C THR A 107 -3.94 -4.40 -0.57
N ASN A 108 -3.78 -5.68 -0.24
CA ASN A 108 -2.51 -6.41 -0.38
C ASN A 108 -2.56 -7.47 -1.49
N HIS A 109 -3.73 -7.65 -2.13
CA HIS A 109 -3.91 -8.51 -3.30
C HIS A 109 -3.83 -7.71 -4.60
N ARG A 110 -3.62 -8.41 -5.72
CA ARG A 110 -3.42 -7.83 -7.06
C ARG A 110 -4.69 -7.95 -7.93
N PRO A 111 -5.65 -7.02 -7.87
CA PRO A 111 -6.91 -7.10 -8.61
C PRO A 111 -6.75 -7.18 -10.14
N ILE A 112 -5.76 -6.49 -10.71
CA ILE A 112 -5.69 -6.35 -12.17
C ILE A 112 -5.12 -7.58 -12.89
N TRP A 113 -4.28 -8.39 -12.23
CA TRP A 113 -3.60 -9.54 -12.84
C TRP A 113 -4.59 -10.67 -13.14
N VAL A 114 -5.57 -10.84 -12.26
CA VAL A 114 -6.70 -11.75 -12.45
C VAL A 114 -7.61 -11.26 -13.59
N SER A 115 -7.83 -9.94 -13.70
CA SER A 115 -8.73 -9.36 -14.71
C SER A 115 -8.15 -9.33 -16.13
N LEU A 116 -6.83 -9.13 -16.27
CA LEU A 116 -6.15 -8.97 -17.57
C LEU A 116 -5.70 -10.30 -18.19
N ARG A 117 -6.01 -11.45 -17.56
CA ARG A 117 -5.58 -12.78 -18.05
C ARG A 117 -4.08 -12.83 -18.31
N VAL A 118 -3.29 -12.19 -17.46
CA VAL A 118 -1.82 -12.26 -17.50
C VAL A 118 -1.45 -13.61 -16.92
N TYR A 119 -1.42 -14.64 -17.77
CA TYR A 119 -1.27 -16.03 -17.33
C TYR A 119 0.16 -16.40 -16.88
N ASP A 120 1.13 -15.50 -17.01
CA ASP A 120 2.54 -15.77 -16.75
C ASP A 120 3.04 -15.24 -15.39
N VAL A 121 2.18 -14.57 -14.61
CA VAL A 121 2.54 -14.07 -13.28
C VAL A 121 1.45 -14.38 -12.27
N ASP A 122 1.85 -15.06 -11.20
CA ASP A 122 0.98 -15.47 -10.11
C ASP A 122 1.02 -14.46 -8.97
N ASP A 123 -0.16 -14.08 -8.46
CA ASP A 123 -0.27 -13.40 -7.16
C ASP A 123 0.05 -14.41 -6.05
N ARG A 124 1.12 -14.15 -5.31
CA ARG A 124 1.56 -14.99 -4.18
C ARG A 124 1.05 -14.47 -2.85
N SER A 125 0.27 -13.39 -2.83
CA SER A 125 -0.38 -12.91 -1.61
C SER A 125 -1.48 -13.88 -1.17
N PRO A 126 -1.47 -14.36 0.09
CA PRO A 126 -2.41 -15.37 0.60
C PRO A 126 -3.88 -14.89 0.76
N GLY A 127 -4.24 -13.75 0.16
CA GLY A 127 -5.58 -13.41 -0.34
C GLY A 127 -6.70 -13.14 0.67
N GLY A 128 -6.99 -14.06 1.57
CA GLY A 128 -8.29 -14.17 2.25
C GLY A 128 -8.79 -12.89 2.92
N SER A 129 -8.02 -12.30 3.83
CA SER A 129 -8.42 -11.06 4.49
C SER A 129 -8.26 -9.82 3.60
N SER A 130 -7.41 -9.87 2.58
CA SER A 130 -7.23 -8.76 1.65
C SER A 130 -8.44 -8.59 0.71
N TRP A 131 -8.98 -9.70 0.18
CA TRP A 131 -10.15 -9.69 -0.68
C TRP A 131 -11.37 -9.18 0.07
N PHE A 132 -11.58 -9.66 1.29
CA PHE A 132 -12.68 -9.22 2.13
C PHE A 132 -12.61 -7.72 2.44
N ARG A 133 -11.45 -7.22 2.90
CA ARG A 133 -11.26 -5.80 3.23
C ARG A 133 -11.52 -4.89 2.05
N TRP A 134 -11.05 -5.27 0.86
CA TRP A 134 -11.32 -4.51 -0.36
C TRP A 134 -12.82 -4.33 -0.56
N GLN A 135 -13.57 -5.42 -0.56
CA GLN A 135 -15.00 -5.40 -0.82
C GLN A 135 -15.77 -4.59 0.24
N GLN A 136 -15.36 -4.66 1.51
CA GLN A 136 -15.98 -3.85 2.57
C GLN A 136 -15.74 -2.35 2.38
N VAL A 137 -14.51 -1.95 2.02
CA VAL A 137 -14.17 -0.54 1.76
C VAL A 137 -14.94 -0.03 0.55
N GLU A 138 -14.92 -0.79 -0.55
CA GLU A 138 -15.65 -0.46 -1.78
C GLU A 138 -17.15 -0.32 -1.52
N LYS A 139 -17.79 -1.29 -0.86
CA LYS A 139 -19.22 -1.23 -0.49
C LYS A 139 -19.57 0.01 0.34
N ARG A 140 -18.68 0.45 1.21
CA ARG A 140 -18.90 1.64 2.06
C ARG A 140 -18.72 2.93 1.26
N ILE A 141 -17.73 2.98 0.39
CA ILE A 141 -17.47 4.14 -0.49
C ILE A 141 -18.58 4.29 -1.52
N GLN A 142 -19.06 3.20 -2.13
CA GLN A 142 -20.14 3.23 -3.11
C GLN A 142 -21.45 3.84 -2.57
N LYS A 143 -21.70 3.77 -1.26
CA LYS A 143 -22.87 4.44 -0.64
C LYS A 143 -22.79 5.98 -0.69
N TYR A 144 -21.62 6.51 -0.98
CA TYR A 144 -21.32 7.94 -1.05
C TYR A 144 -20.88 8.34 -2.46
N ARG A 145 -21.26 7.57 -3.49
CA ARG A 145 -20.78 7.66 -4.90
C ARG A 145 -20.88 9.03 -5.60
N HIS A 146 -21.43 10.07 -4.96
CA HIS A 146 -21.51 11.42 -5.49
C HIS A 146 -21.26 12.51 -4.41
N GLY A 147 -20.76 12.12 -3.23
CA GLY A 147 -20.49 13.02 -2.13
C GLY A 147 -19.01 13.41 -2.05
N ASN A 148 -18.71 14.54 -1.40
CA ASN A 148 -17.34 14.90 -1.07
C ASN A 148 -16.82 13.99 0.06
N PHE A 149 -15.67 13.35 -0.15
CA PHE A 149 -14.99 12.58 0.88
C PHE A 149 -14.47 13.51 1.99
N THR A 150 -15.20 13.64 3.10
CA THR A 150 -14.71 14.37 4.27
C THR A 150 -13.73 13.51 5.08
N PRO A 151 -12.79 14.10 5.84
CA PRO A 151 -11.91 13.35 6.75
C PRO A 151 -12.67 12.45 7.73
N GLU A 152 -13.82 12.90 8.23
CA GLU A 152 -14.69 12.15 9.13
C GLU A 152 -15.28 10.92 8.44
N PHE A 153 -15.70 11.07 7.18
CA PHE A 153 -16.23 9.97 6.39
C PHE A 153 -15.14 8.94 6.07
N ILE A 154 -13.96 9.38 5.64
CA ILE A 154 -12.81 8.48 5.40
C ILE A 154 -12.49 7.71 6.68
N LYS A 155 -12.39 8.40 7.83
CA LYS A 155 -12.19 7.72 9.12
C LYS A 155 -13.28 6.68 9.38
N LEU A 156 -14.55 7.00 9.15
CA LEU A 156 -15.67 6.08 9.34
C LEU A 156 -15.56 4.81 8.48
N VAL A 157 -15.14 4.94 7.22
CA VAL A 157 -14.92 3.80 6.32
C VAL A 157 -13.88 2.85 6.92
N PHE A 158 -12.77 3.39 7.41
CA PHE A 158 -11.65 2.63 7.98
C PHE A 158 -11.87 2.17 9.43
N LEU A 159 -12.98 2.55 10.08
CA LEU A 159 -13.43 1.98 11.36
C LEU A 159 -14.12 0.61 11.22
N ASP A 160 -14.19 0.04 10.01
CA ASP A 160 -14.83 -1.26 9.79
C ASP A 160 -14.17 -2.38 10.60
N HIS A 161 -14.97 -3.03 11.45
CA HIS A 161 -14.65 -4.27 12.16
C HIS A 161 -15.42 -5.47 11.62
N SER A 162 -15.93 -5.41 10.38
CA SER A 162 -16.55 -6.58 9.75
C SER A 162 -15.46 -7.64 9.59
N ASN A 163 -15.73 -8.90 9.97
CA ASN A 163 -14.71 -9.96 10.07
C ASN A 163 -13.61 -9.72 11.13
N TYR A 164 -13.95 -9.07 12.26
CA TYR A 164 -13.03 -8.94 13.39
C TYR A 164 -12.43 -10.30 13.80
N PRO A 165 -11.12 -10.41 14.03
CA PRO A 165 -10.13 -9.31 14.08
C PRO A 165 -9.41 -9.03 12.74
N GLU A 166 -9.60 -9.86 11.71
CA GLU A 166 -9.07 -9.71 10.34
C GLU A 166 -9.95 -8.76 9.49
N SER A 167 -10.27 -7.61 10.06
CA SER A 167 -11.12 -6.56 9.48
C SER A 167 -10.31 -5.41 8.87
N VAL A 168 -10.95 -4.39 8.29
CA VAL A 168 -10.23 -3.21 7.76
C VAL A 168 -9.42 -2.52 8.86
N CYS A 169 -10.06 -2.27 10.01
CA CYS A 169 -9.35 -1.92 11.22
C CYS A 169 -8.86 -3.20 11.90
N SER A 170 -7.80 -3.80 11.37
CA SER A 170 -7.24 -5.07 11.84
C SER A 170 -6.73 -5.01 13.29
N HIS A 171 -6.94 -6.09 14.04
CA HIS A 171 -6.51 -6.28 15.43
C HIS A 171 -5.79 -7.64 15.61
N PRO A 172 -4.97 -7.80 16.67
CA PRO A 172 -4.33 -9.08 16.94
C PRO A 172 -5.34 -10.20 17.23
N ASN A 173 -5.08 -11.40 16.69
CA ASN A 173 -5.88 -12.60 16.96
C ASN A 173 -5.13 -13.60 17.83
N PHE A 174 -5.03 -13.31 19.13
CA PHE A 174 -4.34 -14.19 20.08
C PHE A 174 -5.06 -15.52 20.32
N ASN A 175 -6.37 -15.58 20.05
CA ASN A 175 -7.23 -16.74 20.32
C ASN A 175 -7.65 -17.48 19.04
N GLN A 176 -6.88 -17.37 17.96
CA GLN A 176 -7.23 -17.97 16.68
C GLN A 176 -7.39 -19.49 16.80
N LYS A 177 -8.62 -19.98 16.57
CA LYS A 177 -8.93 -21.40 16.47
C LYS A 177 -8.85 -21.81 14.99
N ASN A 178 -8.14 -22.90 14.70
CA ASN A 178 -7.96 -23.45 13.35
C ASN A 178 -7.35 -22.44 12.35
N PRO A 179 -6.14 -21.92 12.58
CA PRO A 179 -5.45 -21.16 11.54
C PRO A 179 -5.26 -22.06 10.30
N PRO A 180 -5.32 -21.49 9.08
CA PRO A 180 -4.79 -22.18 7.91
C PRO A 180 -3.38 -22.67 8.23
N ASP A 181 -3.03 -23.88 7.79
CA ASP A 181 -1.70 -24.41 8.06
C ASP A 181 -0.64 -23.45 7.49
N ASN A 182 0.35 -23.10 8.32
CA ASN A 182 1.47 -22.26 7.89
C ASN A 182 2.24 -22.95 6.76
N ALA A 183 2.27 -24.29 6.74
CA ALA A 183 2.87 -25.07 5.65
C ALA A 183 2.13 -24.89 4.32
N LEU A 184 0.81 -24.62 4.36
CA LEU A 184 -0.01 -24.42 3.16
C LEU A 184 -0.01 -22.96 2.68
N THR A 185 0.10 -22.00 3.61
CA THR A 185 -0.20 -20.59 3.30
C THR A 185 1.02 -19.67 3.40
N GLY A 186 2.10 -20.09 4.07
CA GLY A 186 3.21 -19.20 4.42
C GLY A 186 2.78 -17.98 5.26
N TYR A 187 1.56 -17.99 5.80
CA TYR A 187 0.87 -16.84 6.36
C TYR A 187 0.51 -17.05 7.82
N THR A 188 0.94 -16.13 8.69
CA THR A 188 0.51 -16.13 10.10
C THR A 188 -0.32 -14.89 10.40
N SER A 189 -1.61 -15.05 10.73
CA SER A 189 -2.51 -13.95 11.13
C SER A 189 -2.38 -13.51 12.59
N ARG A 190 -1.77 -14.32 13.46
CA ARG A 190 -1.90 -14.16 14.92
C ARG A 190 -1.47 -12.79 15.48
N ARG A 191 -0.56 -12.09 14.81
CA ARG A 191 0.02 -10.82 15.27
C ARG A 191 -0.28 -9.61 14.38
N ARG A 192 -1.10 -9.78 13.35
CA ARG A 192 -1.42 -8.68 12.44
C ARG A 192 -2.32 -7.66 13.12
N LEU A 193 -2.04 -6.38 12.91
CA LEU A 193 -2.88 -5.29 13.39
C LEU A 193 -2.66 -4.02 12.57
N THR A 194 -3.61 -3.09 12.67
CA THR A 194 -3.43 -1.72 12.18
C THR A 194 -2.51 -0.97 13.15
N VAL A 195 -1.28 -0.71 12.71
CA VAL A 195 -0.25 -0.06 13.55
C VAL A 195 -0.32 1.47 13.55
N ALA A 196 -0.91 2.05 12.53
CA ALA A 196 -1.19 3.49 12.41
C ALA A 196 -2.29 3.73 11.37
N PHE A 197 -2.93 4.89 11.44
CA PHE A 197 -3.87 5.42 10.44
C PHE A 197 -3.46 6.84 10.07
N VAL A 198 -3.37 7.16 8.78
CA VAL A 198 -2.84 8.42 8.24
C VAL A 198 -3.69 8.82 7.06
N MET A 199 -4.16 10.06 7.07
CA MET A 199 -4.85 10.72 5.98
C MET A 199 -3.99 11.90 5.54
N TYR A 200 -3.88 12.07 4.22
CA TYR A 200 -3.18 13.19 3.62
C TYR A 200 -4.20 14.10 2.94
N ASP A 201 -4.23 15.36 3.34
CA ASP A 201 -4.89 16.42 2.60
C ASP A 201 -3.83 17.12 1.76
N LEU A 202 -3.84 16.89 0.45
CA LEU A 202 -2.81 17.39 -0.46
C LEU A 202 -3.05 18.85 -0.85
N THR A 203 -4.28 19.33 -0.75
CA THR A 203 -4.67 20.71 -1.01
C THR A 203 -4.24 21.59 0.16
N GLU A 204 -4.65 21.23 1.37
CA GLU A 204 -4.31 21.96 2.59
C GLU A 204 -2.88 21.65 3.09
N LYS A 205 -2.22 20.67 2.47
CA LYS A 205 -0.89 20.17 2.85
C LYS A 205 -0.84 19.74 4.31
N THR A 206 -1.86 19.02 4.75
CA THR A 206 -1.96 18.55 6.14
C THR A 206 -1.96 17.03 6.22
N ILE A 207 -1.46 16.53 7.34
CA ILE A 207 -1.44 15.11 7.68
C ILE A 207 -2.29 14.94 8.93
N THR A 208 -3.30 14.09 8.86
CA THR A 208 -4.04 13.66 10.06
C THR A 208 -3.68 12.22 10.34
N CYS A 209 -3.12 11.91 11.51
CA CYS A 209 -2.68 10.56 11.82
C CYS A 209 -2.89 10.15 13.28
N CYS A 210 -2.93 8.85 13.54
CA CYS A 210 -2.87 8.28 14.87
C CYS A 210 -1.98 7.03 14.92
N LYS A 211 -1.43 6.76 16.11
CA LYS A 211 -0.83 5.46 16.44
C LYS A 211 -1.95 4.44 16.67
N GLY A 212 -1.82 3.25 16.10
CA GLY A 212 -2.85 2.22 16.09
C GLY A 212 -3.94 2.46 15.04
N GLY A 213 -4.98 1.62 15.07
CA GLY A 213 -6.16 1.80 14.23
C GLY A 213 -7.01 3.01 14.62
N PRO A 214 -7.86 3.51 13.69
CA PRO A 214 -8.67 4.72 13.93
C PRO A 214 -9.72 4.55 15.05
N CYS A 215 -9.97 3.32 15.52
CA CYS A 215 -10.93 3.01 16.57
C CYS A 215 -10.41 3.28 17.99
N SER A 216 -9.10 3.30 18.19
CA SER A 216 -8.46 3.50 19.51
C SER A 216 -7.40 4.60 19.49
N GLY A 217 -6.90 4.98 18.31
CA GLY A 217 -5.88 6.00 18.17
C GLY A 217 -6.43 7.42 18.39
N VAL A 218 -5.63 8.25 19.06
CA VAL A 218 -5.87 9.70 19.18
C VAL A 218 -5.37 10.39 17.91
N MET A 219 -6.27 11.08 17.21
CA MET A 219 -5.92 11.79 15.97
C MET A 219 -5.10 13.04 16.27
N GLN A 220 -4.02 13.20 15.52
CA GLN A 220 -3.15 14.37 15.52
C GLN A 220 -3.13 14.96 14.13
N LYS A 221 -3.28 16.28 14.02
CA LYS A 221 -3.15 17.01 12.76
C LYS A 221 -1.82 17.74 12.73
N LEU A 222 -1.07 17.54 11.65
CA LEU A 222 0.22 18.15 11.40
C LEU A 222 0.14 18.94 10.08
N ASN A 223 0.71 20.13 10.04
CA ASN A 223 0.84 20.90 8.82
C ASN A 223 2.21 20.65 8.21
N LEU A 224 2.26 20.45 6.90
CA LEU A 224 3.51 20.38 6.18
C LEU A 224 4.01 21.81 5.97
N ILE A 225 4.75 22.32 6.95
CA ILE A 225 5.44 23.60 6.81
C ILE A 225 6.52 23.41 5.75
N ASP A 226 6.71 24.40 4.87
CA ASP A 226 7.86 24.47 3.97
C ASP A 226 9.15 24.62 4.81
N VAL A 227 9.65 23.51 5.36
CA VAL A 227 10.92 23.48 6.11
C VAL A 227 12.07 23.48 5.10
N TYR A 228 12.24 24.60 4.39
CA TYR A 228 13.52 24.97 3.80
C TYR A 228 14.41 25.57 4.88
N ARG A 229 14.86 24.74 5.84
CA ARG A 229 16.02 24.99 6.73
C ARG A 229 16.18 23.81 7.70
N ASN A 230 17.23 23.03 7.46
CA ASN A 230 17.92 22.15 8.41
C ASN A 230 17.08 21.14 9.24
N ALA A 231 17.17 19.88 8.80
CA ALA A 231 17.19 18.66 9.62
C ALA A 231 16.03 18.38 10.60
N LEU A 232 15.05 17.59 10.14
CA LEU A 232 14.63 16.26 10.65
C LEU A 232 13.26 15.96 10.05
N VAL A 233 13.21 15.10 9.03
CA VAL A 233 11.94 14.65 8.43
C VAL A 233 11.51 13.37 9.15
N LEU A 234 10.50 13.49 10.02
CA LEU A 234 9.80 12.35 10.58
C LEU A 234 8.98 11.69 9.45
N HIS A 235 9.45 10.54 8.96
CA HIS A 235 8.72 9.71 8.01
C HIS A 235 7.78 8.78 8.79
N VAL A 236 6.46 8.95 8.66
CA VAL A 236 5.48 7.96 9.11
C VAL A 236 4.85 7.31 7.88
N THR A 237 5.28 6.08 7.61
CA THR A 237 4.64 5.17 6.66
C THR A 237 3.67 4.29 7.43
N ILE A 238 2.44 4.12 6.92
CA ILE A 238 1.62 2.96 7.27
C ILE A 238 1.84 1.93 6.18
N SER A 239 2.53 0.87 6.54
CA SER A 239 2.37 -0.41 5.87
C SER A 239 1.70 -1.33 6.89
N ILE A 240 0.53 -1.83 6.54
CA ILE A 240 -0.01 -3.01 7.19
C ILE A 240 0.81 -4.16 6.61
N GLU A 241 1.84 -4.61 7.33
CA GLU A 241 2.37 -5.99 7.28
C GLU A 241 3.61 -6.17 8.17
N SER A 242 3.40 -6.81 9.32
CA SER A 242 4.01 -8.09 9.72
C SER A 242 3.39 -8.49 11.07
#